data_AF-A0A7S1FBQ0-F1
#
_entry.id   AF-A0A7S1FBQ0-F1
#
_cell.length_a   1.000
_cell.length_b   1.000
_cell.length_c   1.000
_cell.angle_alpha   90.00
_cell.angle_beta   90.00
_cell.angle_gamma   90.00
#
_symmetry.space_group_name_H-M   'P 1'
#
loop_
_entity.id
_entity.type
_entity.pdbx_description
1 polymer ?
#
loop_
_entity_poly.entity_id
_entity_poly.type
_entity_poly.pdbx_seq_one_letter_code
_entity_poly.pdbx_strand_id
1 'polypeptide(L)'
;LKHDCLSVVLSRTMTHSESDVGVLRAQVADVVKRCFPDSTGVGRGQDAVLRLSGSASKAIYRVDVAVREGTRRVCLRSTRTAGEGQNLGLSLRNEAEVMRRARAAGVPVPSVLAILPDSPLGDGIFMDWVEGESDGRRITTAPSLARVRESGLLGRQCGEALARVHATPLQHLRDILPTSSLDPLLRVAQLQAEVKSSGLCRPVLDFTLEWLKRKAPEAETSLVLVHGDYRNGNFVVGHQGLAGVLDWELASSGNRYEDLGWLCVKSWRFGAVDREVGGFASLEDLCDGYELAGGPVDREAVVWWTLLGTVKWALLCVKMGLAFTADPRIIDFGVIGRRLSEAEFDCVCTIAEQTGASVNVLREVVTSTALAPCLNPMFPSTAALVEAAQQVVSRELAPALANVGEKRRAFVGHVVGNLLGIVARGLRDGDRFLDEEVSSLRSLLGYSEGGVVSLRAELVEQLRNGRMAVDAPGLFQHLLGQVARQLTIDQPKYASLVAALSRL
;
A
#
# COMPACT_ATOMS: atom_id res chain seq x y z
N LEU A 1 6.45 11.74 9.49
CA LEU A 1 7.00 10.38 9.41
C LEU A 1 5.89 9.48 8.86
N LYS A 2 5.79 9.31 7.54
CA LYS A 2 4.80 8.45 6.88
C LYS A 2 5.60 7.38 6.14
N HIS A 3 5.84 6.24 6.78
CA HIS A 3 6.60 5.14 6.23
C HIS A 3 5.63 4.20 5.48
N ASP A 4 6.01 3.77 4.28
CA ASP A 4 5.30 2.88 3.35
C ASP A 4 4.77 1.58 3.98
N CYS A 5 3.51 1.51 4.44
CA CYS A 5 3.05 0.34 5.20
C CYS A 5 3.23 -1.03 4.50
N LEU A 6 3.19 -1.16 3.17
CA LEU A 6 3.44 -2.48 2.58
C LEU A 6 4.92 -2.85 2.58
N SER A 7 5.85 -1.88 2.44
CA SER A 7 7.30 -2.13 2.62
C SER A 7 7.81 -1.96 4.08
N VAL A 8 7.01 -1.37 4.97
CA VAL A 8 7.38 -0.90 6.34
C VAL A 8 6.72 -1.69 7.45
N VAL A 9 5.62 -2.40 7.20
CA VAL A 9 5.15 -3.51 8.08
C VAL A 9 6.23 -4.59 8.28
N LEU A 10 7.33 -4.44 7.56
CA LEU A 10 8.36 -5.41 7.29
C LEU A 10 9.70 -5.07 7.90
N SER A 11 9.78 -3.98 8.68
CA SER A 11 10.96 -3.69 9.49
C SER A 11 11.00 -4.58 10.74
N ARG A 12 11.02 -5.90 10.55
CA ARG A 12 11.54 -6.84 11.56
C ARG A 12 13.05 -6.96 11.37
N THR A 13 13.81 -5.94 11.76
CA THR A 13 15.17 -6.21 12.25
C THR A 13 15.00 -6.83 13.62
N MET A 14 14.96 -8.17 13.68
CA MET A 14 15.24 -8.84 14.93
C MET A 14 16.70 -8.53 15.26
N THR A 15 16.93 -7.91 16.42
CA THR A 15 18.21 -8.06 17.11
C THR A 15 18.29 -9.52 17.49
N HIS A 16 18.85 -10.32 16.58
CA HIS A 16 19.24 -11.68 16.86
C HIS A 16 20.25 -11.63 18.02
N SER A 17 20.11 -12.53 18.99
CA SER A 17 21.21 -12.78 19.91
C SER A 17 22.46 -13.17 19.10
N GLU A 18 23.66 -12.96 19.62
CA GLU A 18 24.89 -13.36 18.92
C GLU A 18 24.87 -14.85 18.48
N SER A 19 24.18 -15.70 19.24
CA SER A 19 23.93 -17.11 18.90
C SER A 19 23.11 -17.30 17.61
N ASP A 20 22.10 -16.47 17.38
CA ASP A 20 21.21 -16.55 16.22
C ASP A 20 21.90 -16.07 14.93
N VAL A 21 22.77 -15.05 15.04
CA VAL A 21 23.55 -14.52 13.90
C VAL A 21 24.57 -15.55 13.40
N GLY A 22 25.23 -16.26 14.33
CA GLY A 22 26.16 -17.33 14.00
C GLY A 22 25.50 -18.49 13.24
N VAL A 23 24.33 -18.94 13.71
CA VAL A 23 23.56 -20.02 13.05
C VAL A 23 23.08 -19.58 11.66
N LEU A 24 22.49 -18.39 11.54
CA LEU A 24 22.04 -17.85 10.25
C LEU A 24 23.20 -17.76 9.25
N ARG A 25 24.35 -17.26 9.68
CA ARG A 25 25.54 -17.14 8.84
C ARG A 25 26.04 -18.50 8.37
N ALA A 26 26.07 -19.50 9.25
CA ALA A 26 26.48 -20.86 8.89
C ALA A 26 25.53 -21.48 7.85
N GLN A 27 24.22 -21.29 8.04
CA GLN A 27 23.19 -21.75 7.10
C GLN A 27 23.34 -21.07 5.73
N VAL A 28 23.52 -19.74 5.69
CA VAL A 28 23.77 -19.01 4.45
C VAL A 28 25.06 -19.47 3.78
N ALA A 29 26.14 -19.70 4.54
CA ALA A 29 27.43 -20.13 3.98
C ALA A 29 27.36 -21.52 3.31
N ASP A 30 26.60 -22.45 3.88
CA ASP A 30 26.35 -23.76 3.28
C ASP A 30 25.63 -23.63 1.92
N VAL A 31 24.58 -22.81 1.88
CA VAL A 31 23.80 -22.58 0.67
C VAL A 31 24.62 -21.82 -0.40
N VAL A 32 25.45 -20.85 0.01
CA VAL A 32 26.36 -20.11 -0.89
C VAL A 32 27.34 -21.06 -1.58
N LYS A 33 28.00 -21.95 -0.83
CA LYS A 33 28.92 -22.94 -1.41
C LYS A 33 28.25 -23.84 -2.45
N ARG A 34 26.98 -24.21 -2.20
CA ARG A 34 26.20 -25.04 -3.13
C ARG A 34 25.85 -24.33 -4.44
N CYS A 35 25.65 -23.01 -4.41
CA CYS A 35 25.10 -22.26 -5.54
C CYS A 35 26.11 -21.41 -6.29
N PHE A 36 27.23 -21.10 -5.67
CA PHE A 36 28.31 -20.29 -6.24
C PHE A 36 29.61 -21.12 -6.19
N PRO A 37 29.88 -21.96 -7.21
CA PRO A 37 31.05 -22.85 -7.23
C PRO A 37 32.40 -22.11 -7.16
N ASP A 38 32.42 -20.84 -7.56
CA ASP A 38 33.56 -19.92 -7.49
C ASP A 38 33.73 -19.25 -6.12
N SER A 39 32.78 -19.46 -5.20
CA SER A 39 32.82 -18.86 -3.87
C SER A 39 33.85 -19.55 -2.97
N THR A 40 34.53 -18.74 -2.15
CA THR A 40 35.34 -19.20 -1.01
C THR A 40 34.53 -19.19 0.30
N GLY A 41 33.27 -18.78 0.23
CA GLY A 41 32.31 -18.74 1.35
C GLY A 41 31.58 -17.39 1.41
N VAL A 42 31.22 -16.98 2.62
CA VAL A 42 30.62 -15.66 2.90
C VAL A 42 31.72 -14.68 3.32
N GLY A 43 31.62 -13.43 2.89
CA GLY A 43 32.54 -12.32 3.18
C GLY A 43 32.81 -12.13 4.68
N ARG A 44 33.95 -11.54 5.03
CA ARG A 44 34.34 -11.35 6.45
C ARG A 44 33.52 -10.24 7.12
N GLY A 45 33.34 -10.33 8.44
CA GLY A 45 32.61 -9.35 9.26
C GLY A 45 31.14 -9.72 9.50
N GLN A 46 30.56 -9.18 10.57
CA GLN A 46 29.17 -9.50 11.00
C GLN A 46 28.12 -9.05 9.96
N ASP A 47 28.40 -8.00 9.19
CA ASP A 47 27.48 -7.42 8.20
C ASP A 47 27.48 -8.14 6.83
N ALA A 48 28.27 -9.20 6.67
CA ALA A 48 28.33 -9.95 5.41
C ALA A 48 27.04 -10.74 5.14
N VAL A 49 26.22 -10.98 6.17
CA VAL A 49 24.83 -11.42 6.03
C VAL A 49 23.99 -10.45 6.83
N LEU A 50 23.28 -9.57 6.13
CA LEU A 50 22.43 -8.57 6.75
C LEU A 50 20.98 -8.84 6.37
N ARG A 51 20.13 -9.09 7.38
CA ARG A 51 18.69 -9.13 7.16
C ARG A 51 18.20 -7.71 6.88
N LEU A 52 17.49 -7.54 5.76
CA LEU A 52 16.88 -6.28 5.39
C LEU A 52 15.47 -6.19 5.97
N SER A 53 14.99 -4.97 6.18
CA SER A 53 13.56 -4.71 6.34
C SER A 53 12.87 -5.03 5.01
N GLY A 54 11.97 -6.01 4.99
CA GLY A 54 11.39 -6.57 3.74
C GLY A 54 10.43 -7.75 4.00
N SER A 55 9.69 -8.17 2.95
CA SER A 55 8.34 -8.82 2.94
C SER A 55 7.82 -9.55 4.20
N ALA A 56 6.50 -9.45 4.47
CA ALA A 56 5.84 -10.06 5.64
C ALA A 56 5.74 -11.57 5.44
N SER A 57 5.62 -11.97 4.17
CA SER A 57 5.55 -13.35 3.72
C SER A 57 6.94 -13.98 3.60
N LYS A 58 7.99 -13.21 3.26
CA LYS A 58 9.32 -13.76 2.90
C LYS A 58 10.46 -12.89 3.41
N ALA A 59 11.43 -13.51 4.08
CA ALA A 59 12.63 -12.84 4.57
C ALA A 59 13.58 -12.45 3.42
N ILE A 60 14.21 -11.28 3.55
CA ILE A 60 15.17 -10.75 2.57
C ILE A 60 16.50 -10.49 3.27
N TYR A 61 17.59 -10.95 2.64
CA TYR A 61 18.95 -10.79 3.14
C TYR A 61 19.86 -10.22 2.06
N ARG A 62 20.73 -9.28 2.45
CA ARG A 62 21.92 -8.92 1.70
C ARG A 62 23.03 -9.90 2.09
N VAL A 63 23.62 -10.56 1.10
CA VAL A 63 24.70 -11.52 1.31
C VAL A 63 25.92 -11.07 0.50
N ASP A 64 27.03 -10.89 1.20
CA ASP A 64 28.33 -10.65 0.60
C ASP A 64 29.02 -12.01 0.40
N VAL A 65 29.08 -12.49 -0.84
CA VAL A 65 29.71 -13.75 -1.24
C VAL A 65 31.20 -13.50 -1.49
N ALA A 66 32.06 -14.19 -0.75
CA ALA A 66 33.50 -14.14 -0.97
C ALA A 66 33.87 -14.96 -2.19
N VAL A 67 34.62 -14.38 -3.12
CA VAL A 67 35.17 -15.05 -4.32
C VAL A 67 36.69 -14.93 -4.31
N ARG A 68 37.40 -15.56 -5.25
CA ARG A 68 38.88 -15.52 -5.27
C ARG A 68 39.44 -14.09 -5.34
N GLU A 69 38.76 -13.20 -6.06
CA GLU A 69 39.14 -11.79 -6.22
C GLU A 69 38.05 -10.87 -5.66
N GLY A 70 37.95 -10.79 -4.33
CA GLY A 70 37.08 -9.85 -3.64
C GLY A 70 35.74 -10.43 -3.22
N THR A 71 34.70 -9.60 -3.29
CA THR A 71 33.37 -9.89 -2.75
C THR A 71 32.29 -9.52 -3.75
N ARG A 72 31.36 -10.43 -4.00
CA ARG A 72 30.15 -10.20 -4.79
C ARG A 72 28.95 -10.05 -3.87
N ARG A 73 28.20 -8.95 -3.99
CA ARG A 73 26.96 -8.75 -3.25
C ARG A 73 25.78 -9.37 -4.00
N VAL A 74 24.95 -10.12 -3.28
CA VAL A 74 23.72 -10.74 -3.79
C VAL A 74 22.57 -10.54 -2.81
N CYS A 75 21.34 -10.67 -3.31
CA CYS A 75 20.12 -10.70 -2.51
C CYS A 75 19.64 -12.15 -2.35
N LEU A 76 19.28 -12.55 -1.13
CA LEU A 76 18.61 -13.81 -0.83
C LEU A 76 17.19 -13.52 -0.34
N ARG A 77 16.19 -14.02 -1.06
CA ARG A 77 14.79 -14.06 -0.58
C ARG A 77 14.46 -15.49 -0.13
N SER A 78 13.80 -15.66 1.01
CA SER A 78 13.56 -16.97 1.62
C SER A 78 12.20 -17.04 2.33
N THR A 79 11.56 -18.21 2.32
CA THR A 79 10.26 -18.45 2.99
C THR A 79 10.36 -18.58 4.51
N ARG A 80 11.58 -18.62 5.07
CA ARG A 80 11.76 -18.64 6.52
C ARG A 80 11.47 -17.25 7.09
N THR A 81 10.23 -17.04 7.51
CA THR A 81 9.85 -15.88 8.32
C THR A 81 10.22 -16.13 9.78
N ALA A 82 10.83 -15.14 10.43
CA ALA A 82 10.90 -15.14 11.90
C ALA A 82 9.50 -14.86 12.44
N GLY A 83 8.77 -15.90 12.84
CA GLY A 83 7.35 -15.87 13.20
C GLY A 83 6.47 -16.33 12.03
N GLU A 84 5.51 -17.21 12.32
CA GLU A 84 4.62 -17.94 11.40
C GLU A 84 3.81 -17.02 10.48
N GLY A 85 4.41 -16.56 9.38
CA GLY A 85 3.70 -15.82 8.33
C GLY A 85 3.06 -16.80 7.35
N GLN A 86 1.85 -16.51 6.89
CA GLN A 86 1.28 -17.24 5.76
C GLN A 86 2.04 -16.86 4.48
N ASN A 87 2.54 -17.85 3.74
CA ASN A 87 3.08 -17.65 2.39
C ASN A 87 1.91 -17.31 1.45
N LEU A 88 1.59 -16.02 1.35
CA LEU A 88 0.61 -15.51 0.39
C LEU A 88 1.30 -15.23 -0.96
N GLY A 89 0.63 -15.56 -2.06
CA GLY A 89 1.13 -15.35 -3.42
C GLY A 89 1.85 -16.56 -4.03
N LEU A 90 2.59 -16.31 -5.11
CA LEU A 90 3.37 -17.32 -5.81
C LEU A 90 4.44 -17.94 -4.89
N SER A 91 4.78 -19.20 -5.17
CA SER A 91 5.98 -19.81 -4.59
C SER A 91 7.23 -19.09 -5.10
N LEU A 92 8.32 -19.10 -4.33
CA LEU A 92 9.58 -18.48 -4.77
C LEU A 92 10.12 -19.06 -6.08
N ARG A 93 9.85 -20.35 -6.33
CA ARG A 93 10.18 -21.00 -7.61
C ARG A 93 9.37 -20.39 -8.76
N ASN A 94 8.08 -20.17 -8.58
CA ASN A 94 7.21 -19.58 -9.59
C ASN A 94 7.55 -18.09 -9.79
N GLU A 95 7.83 -17.34 -8.73
CA GLU A 95 8.35 -15.97 -8.82
C GLU A 95 9.63 -15.91 -9.66
N ALA A 96 10.60 -16.79 -9.39
CA ALA A 96 11.84 -16.86 -10.14
C ALA A 96 11.62 -17.15 -11.63
N GLU A 97 10.65 -18.00 -11.98
CA GLU A 97 10.30 -18.27 -13.37
C GLU A 97 9.69 -17.03 -14.04
N VAL A 98 8.75 -16.36 -13.37
CA VAL A 98 8.18 -15.08 -13.86
C VAL A 98 9.28 -14.05 -14.09
N MET A 99 10.18 -13.87 -13.12
CA MET A 99 11.31 -12.93 -13.23
C MET A 99 12.23 -13.26 -14.40
N ARG A 100 12.54 -14.55 -14.64
CA ARG A 100 13.37 -14.95 -15.80
C ARG A 100 12.71 -14.60 -17.12
N ARG A 101 11.39 -14.83 -17.25
CA ARG A 101 10.63 -14.50 -18.47
C ARG A 101 10.53 -12.99 -18.67
N ALA A 102 10.22 -12.24 -17.61
CA ALA A 102 10.19 -10.78 -17.64
C ALA A 102 11.56 -10.20 -18.03
N ARG A 103 12.66 -10.74 -17.47
CA ARG A 103 14.02 -10.35 -17.85
C ARG A 103 14.31 -10.62 -19.33
N ALA A 104 13.91 -11.78 -19.84
CA ALA A 104 14.09 -12.13 -21.25
C ALA A 104 13.30 -11.20 -22.19
N ALA A 105 12.18 -10.62 -21.71
CA ALA A 105 11.42 -9.57 -22.40
C ALA A 105 12.00 -8.15 -22.20
N GLY A 106 13.14 -8.01 -21.52
CA GLY A 106 13.84 -6.74 -21.30
C GLY A 106 13.33 -5.92 -20.11
N VAL A 107 12.48 -6.49 -19.24
CA VAL A 107 12.07 -5.82 -18.00
C VAL A 107 13.31 -5.67 -17.09
N PRO A 108 13.55 -4.49 -16.48
CA PRO A 108 14.65 -4.29 -15.55
C PRO A 108 14.37 -5.01 -14.23
N VAL A 109 14.57 -6.33 -14.18
CA VAL A 109 14.43 -7.16 -12.98
C VAL A 109 15.80 -7.73 -12.57
N PRO A 110 16.05 -7.96 -11.27
CA PRO A 110 17.24 -8.67 -10.82
C PRO A 110 17.39 -10.03 -11.51
N SER A 111 18.61 -10.41 -11.91
CA SER A 111 18.83 -11.76 -12.44
C SER A 111 18.67 -12.79 -11.33
N VAL A 112 17.90 -13.85 -11.59
CA VAL A 112 17.84 -15.00 -10.69
C VAL A 112 19.10 -15.84 -10.87
N LEU A 113 19.93 -15.89 -9.83
CA LEU A 113 21.22 -16.58 -9.81
C LEU A 113 21.08 -18.05 -9.45
N ALA A 114 20.23 -18.36 -8.46
CA ALA A 114 19.97 -19.73 -8.04
C ALA A 114 18.59 -19.86 -7.39
N ILE A 115 18.00 -21.05 -7.48
CA ILE A 115 16.79 -21.44 -6.76
C ILE A 115 17.19 -22.51 -5.75
N LEU A 116 16.67 -22.38 -4.53
CA LEU A 116 17.07 -23.14 -3.36
C LEU A 116 15.85 -23.90 -2.81
N PRO A 117 15.51 -25.07 -3.35
CA PRO A 117 14.50 -25.92 -2.73
C PRO A 117 15.03 -26.48 -1.41
N ASP A 118 14.14 -26.62 -0.41
CA ASP A 118 14.40 -27.36 0.83
C ASP A 118 15.69 -26.95 1.57
N SER A 119 16.02 -25.66 1.56
CA SER A 119 17.23 -25.17 2.24
C SER A 119 17.01 -25.08 3.77
N PRO A 120 18.08 -25.01 4.57
CA PRO A 120 17.98 -24.71 6.01
C PRO A 120 17.29 -23.38 6.33
N LEU A 121 17.08 -22.53 5.31
CA LEU A 121 16.36 -21.26 5.35
C LEU A 121 14.99 -21.37 4.67
N GLY A 122 14.43 -22.58 4.50
CA GLY A 122 13.26 -22.82 3.66
C GLY A 122 13.56 -22.66 2.17
N ASP A 123 12.53 -22.67 1.34
CA ASP A 123 12.68 -22.34 -0.08
C ASP A 123 13.28 -20.94 -0.22
N GLY A 124 14.19 -20.76 -1.18
CA GLY A 124 14.90 -19.51 -1.38
C GLY A 124 15.26 -19.24 -2.83
N ILE A 125 15.55 -17.97 -3.13
CA ILE A 125 16.11 -17.54 -4.41
C ILE A 125 17.26 -16.57 -4.18
N PHE A 126 18.38 -16.81 -4.84
CA PHE A 126 19.46 -15.82 -4.95
C PHE A 126 19.26 -14.98 -6.19
N MET A 127 19.46 -13.67 -6.05
CA MET A 127 19.34 -12.69 -7.10
C MET A 127 20.54 -11.74 -7.09
N ASP A 128 20.82 -11.12 -8.24
CA ASP A 128 21.77 -10.01 -8.29
C ASP A 128 21.36 -8.89 -7.34
N TRP A 129 22.35 -8.21 -6.76
CA TRP A 129 22.13 -6.98 -6.04
C TRP A 129 21.97 -5.83 -7.03
N VAL A 130 20.86 -5.09 -6.91
CA VAL A 130 20.60 -3.90 -7.73
C VAL A 130 20.85 -2.66 -6.86
N GLU A 131 21.81 -1.83 -7.25
CA GLU A 131 22.14 -0.61 -6.53
C GLU A 131 21.10 0.50 -6.81
N GLY A 132 20.62 1.14 -5.75
CA GLY A 132 19.69 2.26 -5.85
C GLY A 132 18.87 2.48 -4.58
N GLU A 133 17.91 3.39 -4.68
CA GLU A 133 16.93 3.68 -3.63
C GLU A 133 15.67 2.83 -3.82
N SER A 134 15.19 2.20 -2.75
CA SER A 134 13.96 1.39 -2.79
C SER A 134 12.89 1.81 -1.76
N ASP A 135 13.16 2.80 -0.91
CA ASP A 135 12.13 3.39 -0.06
C ASP A 135 11.28 4.35 -0.88
N GLY A 136 10.00 4.02 -1.07
CA GLY A 136 9.05 4.81 -1.87
C GLY A 136 8.96 6.28 -1.45
N ARG A 137 9.07 6.60 -0.15
CA ARG A 137 9.09 7.99 0.32
C ARG A 137 10.38 8.68 -0.05
N ARG A 138 11.51 7.99 0.04
CA ARG A 138 12.80 8.56 -0.38
C ARG A 138 12.84 8.74 -1.89
N ILE A 139 12.24 7.84 -2.66
CA ILE A 139 12.06 8.02 -4.11
C ILE A 139 11.35 9.35 -4.40
N THR A 140 10.29 9.71 -3.66
CA THR A 140 9.55 10.97 -3.89
C THR A 140 10.24 12.23 -3.35
N THR A 141 11.17 12.11 -2.39
CA THR A 141 11.71 13.28 -1.65
C THR A 141 13.22 13.47 -1.74
N ALA A 142 14.00 12.45 -2.06
CA ALA A 142 15.46 12.52 -2.00
C ALA A 142 16.02 13.52 -3.03
N PRO A 143 16.89 14.47 -2.64
CA PRO A 143 17.50 15.42 -3.58
C PRO A 143 18.32 14.74 -4.68
N SER A 144 19.00 13.64 -4.38
CA SER A 144 19.80 12.87 -5.35
C SER A 144 18.98 12.31 -6.52
N LEU A 145 17.67 12.19 -6.37
CA LEU A 145 16.75 11.69 -7.39
C LEU A 145 15.89 12.82 -8.01
N ALA A 146 16.12 14.09 -7.65
CA ALA A 146 15.33 15.21 -8.15
C ALA A 146 15.32 15.27 -9.69
N ARG A 147 16.49 15.10 -10.32
CA ARG A 147 16.63 15.10 -11.79
C ARG A 147 15.70 14.09 -12.48
N VAL A 148 15.64 12.85 -12.00
CA VAL A 148 14.85 11.78 -12.64
C VAL A 148 13.35 11.95 -12.39
N ARG A 149 12.95 12.58 -11.28
CA ARG A 149 11.55 12.96 -11.01
C ARG A 149 11.10 14.15 -11.83
N GLU A 150 11.85 15.26 -11.77
CA GLU A 150 11.45 16.55 -12.34
C GLU A 150 11.44 16.54 -13.87
N SER A 151 12.29 15.73 -14.50
CA SER A 151 12.30 15.55 -15.95
C SER A 151 11.19 14.63 -16.48
N GLY A 152 10.39 14.00 -15.61
CA GLY A 152 9.41 12.97 -15.99
C GLY A 152 10.05 11.64 -16.44
N LEU A 153 11.38 11.54 -16.44
CA LEU A 153 12.11 10.36 -16.94
C LEU A 153 11.73 9.09 -16.18
N LEU A 154 11.58 9.16 -14.85
CA LEU A 154 11.20 8.00 -14.06
C LEU A 154 9.79 7.50 -14.42
N GLY A 155 8.84 8.41 -14.69
CA GLY A 155 7.49 8.06 -15.13
C GLY A 155 7.50 7.32 -16.47
N ARG A 156 8.22 7.88 -17.47
CA ARG A 156 8.38 7.25 -18.79
C ARG A 156 9.04 5.87 -18.71
N GLN A 157 10.12 5.74 -17.94
CA GLN A 157 10.78 4.44 -17.76
C GLN A 157 9.91 3.41 -17.03
N CYS A 158 9.05 3.83 -16.09
CA CYS A 158 8.04 2.95 -15.51
C CYS A 158 7.04 2.48 -16.59
N GLY A 159 6.54 3.38 -17.43
CA GLY A 159 5.66 3.04 -18.55
C GLY A 159 6.30 2.04 -19.50
N GLU A 160 7.53 2.31 -19.94
CA GLU A 160 8.29 1.44 -20.83
C GLU A 160 8.55 0.06 -20.20
N ALA A 161 8.92 0.02 -18.92
CA ALA A 161 9.14 -1.23 -18.21
C ALA A 161 7.85 -2.03 -18.12
N LEU A 162 6.72 -1.39 -17.85
CA LEU A 162 5.42 -2.04 -17.74
C LEU A 162 4.91 -2.55 -19.11
N ALA A 163 5.17 -1.82 -20.19
CA ALA A 163 4.94 -2.31 -21.55
C ALA A 163 5.72 -3.60 -21.82
N ARG A 164 6.99 -3.69 -21.37
CA ARG A 164 7.79 -4.92 -21.45
C ARG A 164 7.26 -6.05 -20.56
N VAL A 165 6.73 -5.73 -19.38
CA VAL A 165 6.03 -6.72 -18.54
C VAL A 165 4.86 -7.31 -19.32
N HIS A 166 4.00 -6.45 -19.85
CA HIS A 166 2.77 -6.87 -20.52
C HIS A 166 3.04 -7.59 -21.86
N ALA A 167 4.16 -7.30 -22.52
CA ALA A 167 4.63 -8.01 -23.72
C ALA A 167 5.29 -9.37 -23.41
N THR A 168 5.50 -9.73 -22.14
CA THR A 168 6.13 -11.00 -21.77
C THR A 168 5.24 -12.19 -22.19
N PRO A 169 5.74 -13.15 -22.99
CA PRO A 169 4.93 -14.27 -23.47
C PRO A 169 4.39 -15.14 -22.33
N LEU A 170 3.08 -15.33 -22.30
CA LEU A 170 2.42 -16.12 -21.25
C LEU A 170 2.57 -17.64 -21.41
N GLN A 171 3.02 -18.16 -22.54
CA GLN A 171 2.93 -19.60 -22.86
C GLN A 171 3.51 -20.53 -21.78
N HIS A 172 4.59 -20.11 -21.11
CA HIS A 172 5.27 -20.88 -20.06
C HIS A 172 4.83 -20.51 -18.64
N LEU A 173 3.94 -19.53 -18.51
CA LEU A 173 3.49 -18.99 -17.24
C LEU A 173 2.03 -19.36 -16.92
N ARG A 174 1.26 -19.84 -17.90
CA ARG A 174 -0.18 -20.18 -17.74
C ARG A 174 -0.46 -21.15 -16.60
N ASP A 175 0.40 -22.14 -16.40
CA ASP A 175 0.19 -23.18 -15.38
C ASP A 175 0.57 -22.72 -13.96
N ILE A 176 1.28 -21.60 -13.82
CA ILE A 176 1.74 -21.09 -12.52
C ILE A 176 1.09 -19.77 -12.12
N LEU A 177 0.52 -19.03 -13.07
CA LEU A 177 -0.12 -17.75 -12.81
C LEU A 177 -1.61 -17.92 -12.54
N PRO A 178 -2.15 -17.31 -11.48
CA PRO A 178 -3.59 -17.11 -11.39
C PRO A 178 -4.06 -16.22 -12.56
N THR A 179 -5.31 -16.41 -12.98
CA THR A 179 -5.92 -15.61 -14.05
C THR A 179 -7.00 -14.70 -13.47
N SER A 180 -6.86 -13.39 -13.70
CA SER A 180 -7.83 -12.36 -13.37
C SER A 180 -8.70 -12.05 -14.59
N SER A 181 -9.93 -11.59 -14.36
CA SER A 181 -10.85 -11.21 -15.45
C SER A 181 -10.37 -9.98 -16.19
N LEU A 182 -10.51 -10.00 -17.52
CA LEU A 182 -10.35 -8.81 -18.37
C LEU A 182 -11.53 -7.83 -18.29
N ASP A 183 -12.73 -8.36 -17.95
CA ASP A 183 -13.97 -7.60 -17.83
C ASP A 183 -13.97 -6.72 -16.56
N PRO A 184 -13.97 -5.38 -16.71
CA PRO A 184 -14.00 -4.44 -15.58
C PRO A 184 -15.22 -4.62 -14.67
N LEU A 185 -16.40 -4.96 -15.22
CA LEU A 185 -17.61 -5.16 -14.44
C LEU A 185 -17.53 -6.41 -13.57
N LEU A 186 -16.92 -7.49 -14.07
CA LEU A 186 -16.66 -8.66 -13.25
C LEU A 186 -15.67 -8.36 -12.11
N ARG A 187 -14.65 -7.51 -12.35
CA ARG A 187 -13.74 -7.08 -11.27
C ARG A 187 -14.47 -6.27 -10.20
N VAL A 188 -15.38 -5.38 -10.59
CA VAL A 188 -16.25 -4.67 -9.65
C VAL A 188 -17.11 -5.64 -8.85
N ALA A 189 -17.76 -6.61 -9.51
CA ALA A 189 -18.60 -7.60 -8.84
C ALA A 189 -17.82 -8.46 -7.82
N GLN A 190 -16.57 -8.81 -8.13
CA GLN A 190 -15.68 -9.52 -7.21
C GLN A 190 -15.37 -8.69 -5.96
N LEU A 191 -14.99 -7.42 -6.11
CA LEU A 191 -14.74 -6.55 -4.96
C LEU A 191 -16.02 -6.29 -4.16
N GLN A 192 -17.19 -6.19 -4.79
CA GLN A 192 -18.47 -6.10 -4.09
C GLN A 192 -18.77 -7.33 -3.24
N ALA A 193 -18.48 -8.53 -3.76
CA ALA A 193 -18.61 -9.77 -3.00
C ALA A 193 -17.64 -9.78 -1.80
N GLU A 194 -16.41 -9.30 -1.98
CA GLU A 194 -15.44 -9.16 -0.89
C GLU A 194 -15.91 -8.17 0.19
N VAL A 195 -16.40 -6.98 -0.20
CA VAL A 195 -17.00 -6.00 0.74
C VAL A 195 -18.13 -6.66 1.53
N LYS A 196 -19.07 -7.34 0.84
CA LYS A 196 -20.19 -8.02 1.49
C LYS A 196 -19.72 -9.10 2.46
N SER A 197 -18.73 -9.91 2.07
CA SER A 197 -18.19 -10.99 2.88
C SER A 197 -17.43 -10.51 4.14
N SER A 198 -16.91 -9.28 4.13
CA SER A 198 -16.24 -8.70 5.29
C SER A 198 -17.16 -8.42 6.49
N GLY A 199 -18.48 -8.39 6.27
CA GLY A 199 -19.48 -8.06 7.29
C GLY A 199 -19.52 -6.58 7.70
N LEU A 200 -18.62 -5.75 7.17
CA LEU A 200 -18.61 -4.31 7.44
C LEU A 200 -19.58 -3.56 6.53
N CYS A 201 -20.39 -2.67 7.12
CA CYS A 201 -21.22 -1.72 6.38
C CYS A 201 -20.41 -0.45 6.11
N ARG A 202 -19.84 -0.31 4.90
CA ARG A 202 -19.04 0.83 4.47
C ARG A 202 -19.71 1.53 3.27
N PRO A 203 -20.65 2.47 3.50
CA PRO A 203 -21.41 3.11 2.43
C PRO A 203 -20.55 3.72 1.32
N VAL A 204 -19.37 4.27 1.65
CA VAL A 204 -18.45 4.83 0.65
C VAL A 204 -17.94 3.77 -0.34
N LEU A 205 -17.64 2.56 0.11
CA LEU A 205 -17.16 1.49 -0.77
C LEU A 205 -18.28 1.01 -1.70
N ASP A 206 -19.49 0.80 -1.18
CA ASP A 206 -20.65 0.41 -1.99
C ASP A 206 -21.03 1.49 -3.00
N PHE A 207 -21.05 2.76 -2.57
CA PHE A 207 -21.23 3.92 -3.46
C PHE A 207 -20.20 3.96 -4.58
N THR A 208 -18.91 3.80 -4.23
CA THR A 208 -17.81 3.85 -5.20
C THR A 208 -17.91 2.71 -6.21
N LEU A 209 -18.26 1.50 -5.76
CA LEU A 209 -18.42 0.34 -6.64
C LEU A 209 -19.62 0.49 -7.57
N GLU A 210 -20.76 1.02 -7.09
CA GLU A 210 -21.90 1.33 -7.96
C GLU A 210 -21.58 2.46 -8.97
N TRP A 211 -20.80 3.46 -8.56
CA TRP A 211 -20.30 4.49 -9.48
C TRP A 211 -19.38 3.87 -10.56
N LEU A 212 -18.46 2.99 -10.17
CA LEU A 212 -17.53 2.30 -11.08
C LEU A 212 -18.28 1.48 -12.13
N LYS A 213 -19.39 0.79 -11.77
CA LYS A 213 -20.22 0.05 -12.74
C LYS A 213 -20.75 0.95 -13.85
N ARG A 214 -21.23 2.14 -13.51
CA ARG A 214 -21.82 3.09 -14.47
C ARG A 214 -20.79 3.71 -15.43
N LYS A 215 -19.50 3.65 -15.06
CA LYS A 215 -18.39 4.28 -15.77
C LYS A 215 -17.34 3.27 -16.25
N ALA A 216 -17.67 1.98 -16.24
CA ALA A 216 -16.74 0.93 -16.63
C ALA A 216 -16.21 1.16 -18.06
N PRO A 217 -14.87 1.14 -18.26
CA PRO A 217 -14.30 1.20 -19.59
C PRO A 217 -14.62 -0.07 -20.38
N GLU A 218 -14.33 -0.06 -21.68
CA GLU A 218 -14.41 -1.28 -22.49
C GLU A 218 -13.44 -2.35 -21.98
N ALA A 219 -13.85 -3.61 -22.10
CA ALA A 219 -13.01 -4.73 -21.71
C ALA A 219 -11.85 -4.92 -22.71
N GLU A 220 -10.66 -5.15 -22.17
CA GLU A 220 -9.52 -5.56 -22.98
C GLU A 220 -9.76 -6.95 -23.59
N THR A 221 -9.18 -7.20 -24.76
CA THR A 221 -9.41 -8.44 -25.52
C THR A 221 -8.32 -9.49 -25.31
N SER A 222 -7.21 -9.12 -24.67
CA SER A 222 -6.03 -9.97 -24.52
C SER A 222 -5.49 -9.96 -23.10
N LEU A 223 -5.19 -11.15 -22.59
CA LEU A 223 -4.51 -11.33 -21.30
C LEU A 223 -3.02 -10.99 -21.45
N VAL A 224 -2.50 -10.23 -20.49
CA VAL A 224 -1.07 -9.94 -20.37
C VAL A 224 -0.53 -10.45 -19.03
N LEU A 225 0.79 -10.56 -18.90
CA LEU A 225 1.41 -10.71 -17.59
C LEU A 225 1.15 -9.43 -16.80
N VAL A 226 0.59 -9.55 -15.61
CA VAL A 226 0.35 -8.46 -14.66
C VAL A 226 1.25 -8.68 -13.45
N HIS A 227 1.99 -7.66 -13.05
CA HIS A 227 2.86 -7.68 -11.88
C HIS A 227 2.04 -7.79 -10.57
N GLY A 228 0.92 -7.07 -10.48
CA GLY A 228 -0.07 -7.20 -9.40
C GLY A 228 0.19 -6.31 -8.18
N ASP A 229 1.45 -5.95 -7.92
CA ASP A 229 1.86 -4.90 -6.97
C ASP A 229 2.84 -3.89 -7.60
N TYR A 230 2.55 -3.39 -8.81
CA TYR A 230 3.43 -2.46 -9.52
C TYR A 230 3.37 -1.05 -8.90
N ARG A 231 4.19 -0.80 -7.88
CA ARG A 231 4.24 0.48 -7.15
C ARG A 231 5.66 0.86 -6.75
N ASN A 232 5.85 2.13 -6.39
CA ASN A 232 7.16 2.69 -6.08
C ASN A 232 7.90 2.04 -4.90
N GLY A 233 7.21 1.43 -3.94
CA GLY A 233 7.84 0.65 -2.87
C GLY A 233 8.44 -0.69 -3.34
N ASN A 234 8.22 -1.07 -4.60
CA ASN A 234 8.78 -2.25 -5.25
C ASN A 234 9.75 -1.87 -6.39
N PHE A 235 10.18 -0.62 -6.46
CA PHE A 235 11.16 -0.16 -7.44
C PHE A 235 12.53 0.01 -6.79
N VAL A 236 13.58 -0.17 -7.59
CA VAL A 236 14.93 0.33 -7.28
C VAL A 236 15.22 1.46 -8.25
N VAL A 237 15.51 2.65 -7.73
CA VAL A 237 15.74 3.86 -8.51
C VAL A 237 17.17 4.34 -8.33
N GLY A 238 17.91 4.37 -9.43
CA GLY A 238 19.24 4.94 -9.51
C GLY A 238 19.24 6.36 -10.06
N HIS A 239 20.45 6.93 -10.19
CA HIS A 239 20.66 8.26 -10.77
C HIS A 239 20.24 8.38 -12.26
N GLN A 240 20.10 7.25 -12.96
CA GLN A 240 19.60 7.16 -14.34
C GLN A 240 18.11 6.78 -14.42
N GLY A 241 17.44 6.64 -13.28
CA GLY A 241 16.02 6.30 -13.17
C GLY A 241 15.79 4.84 -12.77
N LEU A 242 14.81 4.16 -13.36
CA LEU A 242 14.35 2.83 -12.94
C LEU A 242 15.42 1.77 -13.20
N ALA A 243 15.98 1.21 -12.12
CA ALA A 243 17.03 0.18 -12.16
C ALA A 243 16.50 -1.24 -11.87
N GLY A 244 15.38 -1.35 -11.14
CA GLY A 244 14.82 -2.64 -10.74
C GLY A 244 13.31 -2.60 -10.50
N VAL A 245 12.61 -3.63 -10.95
CA VAL A 245 11.22 -3.98 -10.57
C VAL A 245 11.27 -5.24 -9.72
N LEU A 246 10.85 -5.12 -8.47
CA LEU A 246 10.95 -6.13 -7.43
C LEU A 246 9.57 -6.71 -7.09
N ASP A 247 9.58 -7.78 -6.31
CA ASP A 247 8.41 -8.38 -5.67
C ASP A 247 7.29 -8.87 -6.59
N TRP A 248 7.57 -9.98 -7.27
CA TRP A 248 6.67 -10.63 -8.23
C TRP A 248 5.69 -11.63 -7.59
N GLU A 249 5.48 -11.58 -6.27
CA GLU A 249 4.69 -12.59 -5.56
C GLU A 249 3.19 -12.55 -5.89
N LEU A 250 2.69 -11.41 -6.39
CA LEU A 250 1.30 -11.24 -6.81
C LEU A 250 1.12 -11.28 -8.34
N ALA A 251 2.13 -11.77 -9.07
CA ALA A 251 2.05 -11.84 -10.51
C ALA A 251 0.89 -12.75 -10.96
N SER A 252 0.19 -12.31 -11.99
CA SER A 252 -0.98 -13.00 -12.55
C SER A 252 -1.05 -12.79 -14.05
N SER A 253 -2.01 -13.43 -14.72
CA SER A 253 -2.43 -13.02 -16.06
C SER A 253 -3.74 -12.24 -15.94
N GLY A 254 -3.84 -11.09 -16.60
CA GLY A 254 -4.98 -10.20 -16.39
C GLY A 254 -5.01 -8.99 -17.31
N ASN A 255 -5.70 -7.93 -16.86
CA ASN A 255 -5.87 -6.69 -17.58
C ASN A 255 -4.68 -5.75 -17.34
N ARG A 256 -4.07 -5.19 -18.40
CA ARG A 256 -2.93 -4.26 -18.31
C ARG A 256 -3.19 -3.04 -17.43
N TYR A 257 -4.43 -2.56 -17.38
CA TYR A 257 -4.78 -1.40 -16.58
C TYR A 257 -4.77 -1.68 -15.07
N GLU A 258 -4.73 -2.96 -14.64
CA GLU A 258 -4.54 -3.28 -13.22
C GLU A 258 -3.23 -2.70 -12.69
N ASP A 259 -2.12 -2.84 -13.42
CA ASP A 259 -0.83 -2.29 -13.00
C ASP A 259 -0.72 -0.78 -13.25
N LEU A 260 -1.20 -0.29 -14.40
CA LEU A 260 -1.19 1.16 -14.71
C LEU A 260 -1.98 1.95 -13.64
N GLY A 261 -3.19 1.48 -13.33
CA GLY A 261 -4.05 2.09 -12.33
C GLY A 261 -3.48 1.95 -10.92
N TRP A 262 -2.88 0.79 -10.59
CA TRP A 262 -2.29 0.54 -9.27
C TRP A 262 -1.16 1.50 -8.94
N LEU A 263 -0.22 1.75 -9.85
CA LEU A 263 0.87 2.72 -9.64
C LEU A 263 0.36 4.14 -9.37
N CYS A 264 -0.83 4.46 -9.87
CA CYS A 264 -1.46 5.76 -9.73
C CYS A 264 -2.29 5.92 -8.44
N VAL A 265 -2.47 4.88 -7.63
CA VAL A 265 -3.21 4.96 -6.36
C VAL A 265 -2.54 5.97 -5.40
N LYS A 266 -3.35 6.87 -4.80
CA LYS A 266 -2.88 7.97 -3.95
C LYS A 266 -2.05 7.51 -2.73
N SER A 267 -2.29 6.29 -2.23
CA SER A 267 -1.52 5.69 -1.14
C SER A 267 -0.03 5.49 -1.45
N TRP A 268 0.35 5.41 -2.74
CA TRP A 268 1.74 5.28 -3.17
C TRP A 268 2.41 6.63 -3.44
N ARG A 269 1.67 7.75 -3.37
CA ARG A 269 2.19 9.07 -3.69
C ARG A 269 2.96 9.74 -2.54
N PHE A 270 2.96 9.15 -1.34
CA PHE A 270 3.66 9.66 -0.15
C PHE A 270 3.36 11.13 0.19
N GLY A 271 2.16 11.60 -0.15
CA GLY A 271 1.72 12.97 0.08
C GLY A 271 1.95 13.95 -1.07
N ALA A 272 2.65 13.54 -2.14
CA ALA A 272 2.74 14.31 -3.38
C ALA A 272 1.50 14.07 -4.25
N VAL A 273 0.34 14.56 -3.79
CA VAL A 273 -0.96 14.25 -4.40
C VAL A 273 -1.08 14.71 -5.85
N ASP A 274 -0.39 15.79 -6.24
CA ASP A 274 -0.39 16.35 -7.60
C ASP A 274 0.57 15.64 -8.57
N ARG A 275 1.24 14.56 -8.14
CA ARG A 275 2.09 13.71 -8.99
C ARG A 275 1.42 12.34 -9.10
N GLU A 276 0.66 12.11 -10.17
CA GLU A 276 -0.25 10.95 -10.20
C GLU A 276 0.43 9.61 -10.11
N VAL A 277 1.64 9.50 -10.65
CA VAL A 277 2.40 8.24 -10.78
C VAL A 277 3.37 8.12 -9.62
N GLY A 278 3.04 7.27 -8.64
CA GLY A 278 3.90 6.98 -7.48
C GLY A 278 4.35 8.21 -6.67
N GLY A 279 3.74 9.38 -6.85
CA GLY A 279 4.17 10.64 -6.23
C GLY A 279 5.42 11.26 -6.84
N PHE A 280 5.86 10.81 -8.02
CA PHE A 280 7.11 11.26 -8.64
C PHE A 280 7.01 11.69 -10.11
N ALA A 281 5.92 11.39 -10.81
CA ALA A 281 5.70 11.77 -12.21
C ALA A 281 4.22 12.04 -12.51
N SER A 282 3.95 12.60 -13.70
CA SER A 282 2.58 12.82 -14.19
C SER A 282 2.00 11.55 -14.82
N LEU A 283 0.68 11.46 -14.93
CA LEU A 283 0.02 10.37 -15.67
C LEU A 283 0.48 10.31 -17.13
N GLU A 284 0.68 11.46 -17.77
CA GLU A 284 1.15 11.52 -19.16
C GLU A 284 2.55 10.94 -19.32
N ASP A 285 3.48 11.21 -18.41
CA ASP A 285 4.81 10.59 -18.46
C ASP A 285 4.73 9.05 -18.46
N LEU A 286 3.84 8.47 -17.64
CA LEU A 286 3.65 7.02 -17.59
C LEU A 286 3.07 6.49 -18.90
N CYS A 287 2.03 7.15 -19.42
CA CYS A 287 1.36 6.71 -20.64
C CYS A 287 2.28 6.85 -21.86
N ASP A 288 2.96 7.99 -22.02
CA ASP A 288 3.95 8.23 -23.08
C ASP A 288 5.01 7.13 -23.13
N GLY A 289 5.55 6.76 -21.96
CA GLY A 289 6.54 5.68 -21.89
C GLY A 289 5.97 4.31 -22.24
N TYR A 290 4.74 4.03 -21.82
CA TYR A 290 4.06 2.77 -22.12
C TYR A 290 3.77 2.63 -23.62
N GLU A 291 3.27 3.70 -24.25
CA GLU A 291 2.81 3.71 -25.64
C GLU A 291 3.92 3.50 -26.67
N LEU A 292 5.20 3.69 -26.29
CA LEU A 292 6.35 3.39 -27.13
C LEU A 292 6.43 1.92 -27.57
N ALA A 293 5.91 0.99 -26.76
CA ALA A 293 5.99 -0.45 -27.04
C ALA A 293 4.73 -1.25 -26.66
N GLY A 294 3.87 -0.71 -25.80
CA GLY A 294 2.70 -1.39 -25.25
C GLY A 294 1.38 -1.09 -25.97
N GLY A 295 1.40 -0.24 -27.01
CA GLY A 295 0.21 0.24 -27.71
C GLY A 295 -0.53 1.36 -26.95
N PRO A 296 -1.58 1.94 -27.56
CA PRO A 296 -2.29 3.10 -27.03
C PRO A 296 -2.93 2.81 -25.66
N VAL A 297 -2.95 3.84 -24.81
CA VAL A 297 -3.48 3.83 -23.44
C VAL A 297 -4.61 4.84 -23.32
N ASP A 298 -5.79 4.38 -22.91
CA ASP A 298 -6.89 5.26 -22.54
C ASP A 298 -6.66 5.80 -21.12
N ARG A 299 -6.48 7.13 -21.01
CA ARG A 299 -6.25 7.81 -19.73
C ARG A 299 -7.46 7.70 -18.81
N GLU A 300 -8.69 7.73 -19.35
CA GLU A 300 -9.90 7.59 -18.55
C GLU A 300 -9.99 6.19 -17.94
N ALA A 301 -9.63 5.16 -18.72
CA ALA A 301 -9.48 3.81 -18.19
C ALA A 301 -8.44 3.74 -17.07
N VAL A 302 -7.25 4.35 -17.22
CA VAL A 302 -6.25 4.37 -16.11
C VAL A 302 -6.84 4.98 -14.85
N VAL A 303 -7.54 6.12 -14.95
CA VAL A 303 -8.16 6.77 -13.79
C VAL A 303 -9.27 5.89 -13.18
N TRP A 304 -10.08 5.22 -13.99
CA TRP A 304 -11.08 4.27 -13.51
C TRP A 304 -10.44 3.10 -12.75
N TRP A 305 -9.37 2.53 -13.30
CA TRP A 305 -8.63 1.44 -12.67
C TRP A 305 -7.84 1.88 -11.43
N THR A 306 -7.41 3.15 -11.35
CA THR A 306 -6.89 3.75 -10.12
C THR A 306 -7.95 3.82 -9.03
N LEU A 307 -9.18 4.18 -9.37
CA LEU A 307 -10.29 4.20 -8.41
C LEU A 307 -10.66 2.79 -7.94
N LEU A 308 -10.73 1.81 -8.86
CA LEU A 308 -10.89 0.39 -8.50
C LEU A 308 -9.74 -0.11 -7.60
N GLY A 309 -8.49 0.24 -7.93
CA GLY A 309 -7.31 -0.06 -7.12
C GLY A 309 -7.37 0.58 -5.72
N THR A 310 -7.95 1.78 -5.61
CA THR A 310 -8.17 2.44 -4.31
C THR A 310 -9.19 1.66 -3.47
N VAL A 311 -10.26 1.12 -4.07
CA VAL A 311 -11.20 0.22 -3.38
C VAL A 311 -10.53 -1.09 -2.97
N LYS A 312 -9.71 -1.69 -3.84
CA LYS A 312 -8.90 -2.89 -3.50
C LYS A 312 -8.00 -2.61 -2.29
N TRP A 313 -7.34 -1.45 -2.25
CA TRP A 313 -6.53 -1.05 -1.10
C TRP A 313 -7.36 -0.85 0.17
N ALA A 314 -8.54 -0.22 0.07
CA ALA A 314 -9.47 -0.10 1.19
C ALA A 314 -9.87 -1.47 1.78
N LEU A 315 -10.15 -2.47 0.92
CA LEU A 315 -10.43 -3.83 1.35
C LEU A 315 -9.24 -4.52 2.02
N LEU A 316 -8.02 -4.26 1.55
CA LEU A 316 -6.81 -4.73 2.25
C LEU A 316 -6.70 -4.10 3.64
N CYS A 317 -6.98 -2.80 3.79
CA CYS A 317 -7.07 -2.16 5.11
C CYS A 317 -8.13 -2.83 5.99
N VAL A 318 -9.31 -3.13 5.46
CA VAL A 318 -10.36 -3.87 6.19
C VAL A 318 -9.83 -5.22 6.70
N LYS A 319 -9.19 -6.02 5.85
CA LYS A 319 -8.64 -7.33 6.22
C LYS A 319 -7.59 -7.21 7.33
N MET A 320 -6.69 -6.21 7.26
CA MET A 320 -5.70 -5.96 8.30
C MET A 320 -6.34 -5.50 9.61
N GLY A 321 -7.37 -4.64 9.54
CA GLY A 321 -8.12 -4.20 10.71
C GLY A 321 -8.82 -5.36 11.42
N LEU A 322 -9.49 -6.25 10.67
CA LEU A 322 -10.14 -7.45 11.20
C LEU A 322 -9.12 -8.42 11.82
N ALA A 323 -7.97 -8.63 11.18
CA ALA A 323 -6.90 -9.46 11.71
C ALA A 323 -6.33 -8.88 13.03
N PHE A 324 -6.17 -7.55 13.12
CA PHE A 324 -5.79 -6.89 14.37
C PHE A 324 -6.86 -7.04 15.47
N THR A 325 -8.15 -6.99 15.12
CA THR A 325 -9.23 -7.28 16.09
C THR A 325 -9.15 -8.70 16.62
N ALA A 326 -8.77 -9.67 15.79
CA ALA A 326 -8.57 -11.06 16.20
C ALA A 326 -7.29 -11.26 17.04
N ASP A 327 -6.21 -10.55 16.72
CA ASP A 327 -4.95 -10.56 17.48
C ASP A 327 -4.39 -9.13 17.66
N PRO A 328 -4.64 -8.47 18.81
CA PRO A 328 -4.15 -7.11 19.05
C PRO A 328 -2.62 -6.98 19.15
N ARG A 329 -1.86 -8.10 19.16
CA ARG A 329 -0.39 -8.08 19.24
C ARG A 329 0.26 -7.65 17.93
N ILE A 330 -0.42 -7.76 16.80
CA ILE A 330 0.06 -7.29 15.48
C ILE A 330 -0.29 -5.81 15.28
N ILE A 331 0.29 -4.95 16.12
CA ILE A 331 -0.02 -3.51 16.22
C ILE A 331 0.01 -2.79 14.85
N ASP A 332 0.95 -3.15 13.98
CA ASP A 332 1.08 -2.54 12.65
C ASP A 332 -0.18 -2.74 11.79
N PHE A 333 -0.86 -3.89 11.92
CA PHE A 333 -2.10 -4.18 11.19
C PHE A 333 -3.24 -3.27 11.63
N GLY A 334 -3.29 -2.89 12.92
CA GLY A 334 -4.25 -1.92 13.43
C GLY A 334 -4.03 -0.52 12.83
N VAL A 335 -2.77 -0.11 12.67
CA VAL A 335 -2.41 1.16 12.00
C VAL A 335 -2.80 1.13 10.52
N ILE A 336 -2.55 0.03 9.82
CA ILE A 336 -2.97 -0.12 8.41
C ILE A 336 -4.49 -0.11 8.30
N GLY A 337 -5.20 -0.79 9.20
CA GLY A 337 -6.65 -0.83 9.22
C GLY A 337 -7.26 0.58 9.33
N ARG A 338 -6.61 1.47 10.08
CA ARG A 338 -7.00 2.89 10.19
C ARG A 338 -6.78 3.70 8.90
N ARG A 339 -6.02 3.20 7.92
CA ARG A 339 -5.89 3.83 6.59
C ARG A 339 -7.10 3.59 5.68
N LEU A 340 -8.10 2.82 6.14
CA LEU A 340 -9.38 2.68 5.44
C LEU A 340 -10.02 4.04 5.14
N SER A 341 -10.01 4.97 6.11
CA SER A 341 -10.56 6.31 5.93
C SER A 341 -9.78 7.16 4.92
N GLU A 342 -8.46 6.93 4.76
CA GLU A 342 -7.66 7.56 3.69
C GLU A 342 -8.16 7.09 2.32
N ALA A 343 -8.33 5.77 2.14
CA ALA A 343 -8.74 5.19 0.87
C ALA A 343 -10.17 5.57 0.49
N GLU A 344 -11.11 5.53 1.45
CA GLU A 344 -12.48 5.98 1.22
C GLU A 344 -12.56 7.47 0.88
N PHE A 345 -11.75 8.31 1.56
CA PHE A 345 -11.68 9.73 1.26
C PHE A 345 -11.13 9.96 -0.16
N ASP A 346 -10.09 9.21 -0.55
CA ASP A 346 -9.54 9.26 -1.90
C ASP A 346 -10.57 8.83 -2.95
N CYS A 347 -11.43 7.83 -2.66
CA CYS A 347 -12.52 7.44 -3.56
C CYS A 347 -13.50 8.60 -3.79
N VAL A 348 -14.05 9.19 -2.72
CA VAL A 348 -15.04 10.27 -2.86
C VAL A 348 -14.44 11.53 -3.47
N CYS A 349 -13.19 11.88 -3.15
CA CYS A 349 -12.52 13.03 -3.75
C CYS A 349 -12.22 12.82 -5.24
N THR A 350 -11.82 11.61 -5.64
CA THR A 350 -11.60 11.29 -7.06
C THR A 350 -12.90 11.39 -7.85
N ILE A 351 -14.01 10.89 -7.28
CA ILE A 351 -15.34 11.06 -7.88
C ILE A 351 -15.72 12.54 -7.96
N ALA A 352 -15.46 13.33 -6.91
CA ALA A 352 -15.72 14.78 -6.91
C ALA A 352 -14.96 15.50 -8.04
N GLU A 353 -13.69 15.16 -8.23
CA GLU A 353 -12.82 15.72 -9.27
C GLU A 353 -13.39 15.43 -10.67
N GLN A 354 -13.96 14.24 -10.89
CA GLN A 354 -14.54 13.87 -12.18
C GLN A 354 -15.94 14.43 -12.43
N THR A 355 -16.76 14.59 -11.40
CA THR A 355 -18.14 15.07 -11.56
C THR A 355 -18.27 16.58 -11.33
N GLY A 356 -17.21 17.26 -10.88
CA GLY A 356 -17.28 18.64 -10.42
C GLY A 356 -18.13 18.83 -9.15
N ALA A 357 -18.30 17.78 -8.35
CA ALA A 357 -19.13 17.86 -7.15
C ALA A 357 -18.49 18.78 -6.11
N SER A 358 -19.30 19.62 -5.46
CA SER A 358 -18.82 20.54 -4.43
C SER A 358 -18.27 19.79 -3.22
N VAL A 359 -17.08 20.19 -2.77
CA VAL A 359 -16.44 19.70 -1.55
C VAL A 359 -16.60 20.68 -0.37
N ASN A 360 -17.51 21.66 -0.46
CA ASN A 360 -17.71 22.70 0.57
C ASN A 360 -18.00 22.16 1.97
N VAL A 361 -18.63 20.97 2.06
CA VAL A 361 -18.89 20.27 3.34
C VAL A 361 -17.62 20.08 4.17
N LEU A 362 -16.43 20.03 3.55
CA LEU A 362 -15.16 19.90 4.26
C LEU A 362 -14.85 21.11 5.15
N ARG A 363 -15.29 22.34 4.80
CA ARG A 363 -15.12 23.52 5.67
C ARG A 363 -15.88 23.34 6.98
N GLU A 364 -17.12 22.87 6.91
CA GLU A 364 -17.97 22.61 8.08
C GLU A 364 -17.37 21.53 8.99
N VAL A 365 -16.84 20.46 8.39
CA VAL A 365 -16.17 19.38 9.14
C VAL A 365 -14.99 19.91 9.95
N VAL A 366 -14.15 20.75 9.35
CA VAL A 366 -12.94 21.27 10.01
C VAL A 366 -13.27 22.36 11.05
N THR A 367 -14.21 23.27 10.76
CA THR A 367 -14.62 24.28 11.75
C THR A 367 -15.27 23.63 12.97
N SER A 368 -16.09 22.59 12.76
CA SER A 368 -16.71 21.81 13.82
C SER A 368 -15.70 21.12 14.75
N THR A 369 -14.55 20.62 14.23
CA THR A 369 -13.47 20.06 15.08
C THR A 369 -12.75 21.08 15.96
N ALA A 370 -12.75 22.36 15.61
CA ALA A 370 -12.03 23.39 16.37
C ALA A 370 -12.78 23.89 17.62
N LEU A 371 -14.08 23.58 17.75
CA LEU A 371 -15.01 24.24 18.68
C LEU A 371 -15.28 23.49 20.00
N ALA A 372 -14.45 22.52 20.41
CA ALA A 372 -14.73 21.74 21.64
C ALA A 372 -13.82 22.00 22.86
N PRO A 373 -13.85 23.18 23.52
CA PRO A 373 -13.17 23.35 24.82
C PRO A 373 -13.97 22.87 26.04
N CYS A 374 -15.30 22.73 25.98
CA CYS A 374 -16.14 22.88 27.19
C CYS A 374 -17.20 21.81 27.48
N LEU A 375 -17.22 20.65 26.80
CA LEU A 375 -18.29 19.65 27.00
C LEU A 375 -17.89 18.39 27.79
N ASN A 376 -16.68 18.29 28.35
CA ASN A 376 -16.33 17.08 29.10
C ASN A 376 -16.62 17.24 30.62
N PRO A 377 -17.59 16.50 31.19
CA PRO A 377 -17.88 16.54 32.62
C PRO A 377 -16.81 15.86 33.49
N MET A 378 -15.89 15.09 32.89
CA MET A 378 -14.73 14.52 33.58
C MET A 378 -13.52 15.44 33.48
N PHE A 379 -12.93 15.77 34.63
CA PHE A 379 -11.74 16.61 34.72
C PHE A 379 -10.59 15.92 35.46
N PRO A 380 -9.38 15.83 34.86
CA PRO A 380 -9.09 16.08 33.44
C PRO A 380 -9.81 15.05 32.54
N SER A 381 -10.11 15.44 31.30
CA SER A 381 -10.76 14.51 30.37
C SER A 381 -9.86 13.33 30.04
N THR A 382 -10.45 12.15 29.78
CA THR A 382 -9.70 10.97 29.33
C THR A 382 -8.91 11.28 28.04
N ALA A 383 -9.49 12.07 27.12
CA ALA A 383 -8.79 12.53 25.91
C ALA A 383 -7.53 13.34 26.24
N ALA A 384 -7.60 14.28 27.19
CA ALA A 384 -6.45 15.09 27.60
C ALA A 384 -5.35 14.24 28.26
N LEU A 385 -5.71 13.24 29.07
CA LEU A 385 -4.74 12.31 29.66
C LEU A 385 -4.02 11.47 28.59
N VAL A 386 -4.76 10.96 27.60
CA VAL A 386 -4.18 10.20 26.47
C VAL A 386 -3.30 11.10 25.60
N GLU A 387 -3.68 12.36 25.37
CA GLU A 387 -2.85 13.36 24.68
C GLU A 387 -1.54 13.65 25.39
N ALA A 388 -1.57 13.80 26.72
CA ALA A 388 -0.35 13.98 27.49
C ALA A 388 0.60 12.78 27.31
N ALA A 389 0.07 11.54 27.42
CA ALA A 389 0.85 10.33 27.17
C ALA A 389 1.40 10.27 25.73
N GLN A 390 0.57 10.63 24.74
CA GLN A 390 0.97 10.69 23.34
C GLN A 390 2.14 11.66 23.12
N GLN A 391 2.11 12.83 23.75
CA GLN A 391 3.17 13.83 23.65
C GLN A 391 4.48 13.32 24.24
N VAL A 392 4.46 12.71 25.43
CA VAL A 392 5.66 12.12 26.07
C VAL A 392 6.26 11.03 25.16
N VAL A 393 5.44 10.11 24.66
CA VAL A 393 5.92 9.05 23.76
C VAL A 393 6.55 9.63 22.50
N SER A 394 5.90 10.61 21.88
CA SER A 394 6.28 11.12 20.56
C SER A 394 7.44 12.12 20.60
N ARG A 395 7.53 12.93 21.67
CA ARG A 395 8.50 14.04 21.79
C ARG A 395 9.71 13.70 22.65
N GLU A 396 9.58 12.73 23.55
CA GLU A 396 10.64 12.38 24.50
C GLU A 396 11.14 10.96 24.26
N LEU A 397 10.27 9.95 24.43
CA LEU A 397 10.70 8.54 24.43
C LEU A 397 11.22 8.07 23.07
N ALA A 398 10.45 8.26 21.99
CA ALA A 398 10.88 7.82 20.66
C ALA A 398 12.17 8.51 20.18
N PRO A 399 12.33 9.84 20.31
CA PRO A 399 13.60 10.51 20.01
C PRO A 399 14.76 10.04 20.90
N ALA A 400 14.55 9.86 22.21
CA ALA A 400 15.59 9.38 23.11
C ALA A 400 16.09 7.98 22.71
N LEU A 401 15.19 7.06 22.36
CA LEU A 401 15.52 5.73 21.86
C LEU A 401 16.31 5.78 20.54
N ALA A 402 15.94 6.68 19.64
CA ALA A 402 16.67 6.87 18.38
C ALA A 402 18.11 7.34 18.63
N ASN A 403 18.30 8.27 19.58
CA ASN A 403 19.61 8.82 19.92
C ASN A 403 20.57 7.80 20.51
N VAL A 404 20.07 6.78 21.22
CA VAL A 404 20.88 5.66 21.75
C VAL A 404 21.03 4.50 20.76
N GLY A 405 20.64 4.69 19.49
CA GLY A 405 20.79 3.68 18.44
C GLY A 405 19.69 2.62 18.40
N GLU A 406 18.68 2.68 19.27
CA GLU A 406 17.56 1.73 19.30
C GLU A 406 16.48 2.06 18.26
N LYS A 407 16.86 2.08 16.98
CA LYS A 407 15.98 2.47 15.85
C LYS A 407 14.64 1.74 15.84
N ARG A 408 14.61 0.45 16.20
CA ARG A 408 13.38 -0.34 16.27
C ARG A 408 12.45 0.15 17.38
N ARG A 409 12.96 0.35 18.59
CA ARG A 409 12.12 0.79 19.72
C ARG A 409 11.64 2.23 19.49
N ALA A 410 12.48 3.07 18.88
CA ALA A 410 12.08 4.40 18.44
C ALA A 410 10.91 4.35 17.43
N PHE A 411 11.00 3.48 16.43
CA PHE A 411 9.92 3.26 15.46
C PHE A 411 8.61 2.81 16.14
N VAL A 412 8.68 1.80 17.01
CA VAL A 412 7.51 1.35 17.79
C VAL A 412 6.95 2.49 18.64
N GLY A 413 7.80 3.31 19.24
CA GLY A 413 7.38 4.51 19.97
C GLY A 413 6.61 5.48 19.08
N HIS A 414 7.05 5.74 17.85
CA HIS A 414 6.29 6.55 16.90
C HIS A 414 4.93 5.94 16.52
N VAL A 415 4.87 4.62 16.33
CA VAL A 415 3.62 3.89 16.06
C VAL A 415 2.63 4.05 17.22
N VAL A 416 3.09 3.81 18.45
CA VAL A 416 2.28 3.96 19.66
C VAL A 416 1.82 5.41 19.85
N GLY A 417 2.71 6.39 19.64
CA GLY A 417 2.36 7.81 19.70
C GLY A 417 1.25 8.17 18.71
N ASN A 418 1.31 7.66 17.47
CA ASN A 418 0.26 7.88 16.49
C ASN A 418 -1.08 7.26 16.93
N LEU A 419 -1.07 6.01 17.42
CA LEU A 419 -2.26 5.33 17.92
C LEU A 419 -2.91 6.07 19.09
N LEU A 420 -2.12 6.53 20.07
CA LEU A 420 -2.62 7.34 21.18
C LEU A 420 -3.27 8.63 20.67
N GLY A 421 -2.69 9.25 19.64
CA GLY A 421 -3.28 10.44 19.02
C GLY A 421 -4.65 10.16 18.38
N ILE A 422 -4.80 9.01 17.71
CA ILE A 422 -6.09 8.56 17.15
C ILE A 422 -7.10 8.35 18.27
N VAL A 423 -6.71 7.64 19.34
CA VAL A 423 -7.58 7.37 20.49
C VAL A 423 -8.03 8.68 21.14
N ALA A 424 -7.13 9.63 21.36
CA ALA A 424 -7.48 10.90 22.00
C ALA A 424 -8.48 11.71 21.17
N ARG A 425 -8.30 11.80 19.84
CA ARG A 425 -9.29 12.44 18.96
C ARG A 425 -10.62 11.69 18.93
N GLY A 426 -10.58 10.36 18.92
CA GLY A 426 -11.79 9.54 19.02
C GLY A 426 -12.57 9.78 20.31
N LEU A 427 -11.89 9.86 21.45
CA LEU A 427 -12.51 10.19 22.75
C LEU A 427 -13.04 11.63 22.83
N ARG A 428 -12.50 12.53 22.01
CA ARG A 428 -12.90 13.94 21.97
C ARG A 428 -14.10 14.19 21.07
N ASP A 429 -14.06 13.65 19.85
CA ASP A 429 -14.97 14.00 18.76
C ASP A 429 -15.88 12.85 18.31
N GLY A 430 -15.57 11.61 18.71
CA GLY A 430 -16.19 10.40 18.17
C GLY A 430 -17.71 10.35 18.36
N ASP A 431 -18.19 10.53 19.60
CA ASP A 431 -19.63 10.45 19.89
C ASP A 431 -20.42 11.53 19.15
N ARG A 432 -19.92 12.77 19.16
CA ARG A 432 -20.51 13.88 18.41
C ARG A 432 -20.56 13.60 16.91
N PHE A 433 -19.50 13.04 16.33
CA PHE A 433 -19.49 12.66 14.91
C PHE A 433 -20.46 11.54 14.59
N LEU A 434 -20.65 10.58 15.49
CA LEU A 434 -21.66 9.54 15.34
C LEU A 434 -23.08 10.13 15.38
N ASP A 435 -23.35 11.08 16.27
CA ASP A 435 -24.66 11.76 16.35
C ASP A 435 -24.95 12.60 15.10
N GLU A 436 -23.95 13.32 14.59
CA GLU A 436 -24.05 14.05 13.32
C GLU A 436 -24.29 13.10 12.14
N GLU A 437 -23.64 11.94 12.11
CA GLU A 437 -23.86 10.93 11.08
C GLU A 437 -25.25 10.32 11.15
N VAL A 438 -25.74 9.93 12.33
CA VAL A 438 -27.10 9.41 12.52
C VAL A 438 -28.13 10.43 12.05
N SER A 439 -27.96 11.70 12.43
CA SER A 439 -28.86 12.78 12.01
C SER A 439 -28.87 12.95 10.50
N SER A 440 -27.70 12.89 9.86
CA SER A 440 -27.56 12.98 8.41
C SER A 440 -28.15 11.77 7.68
N LEU A 441 -27.92 10.55 8.18
CA LEU A 441 -28.49 9.31 7.62
C LEU A 441 -30.02 9.29 7.73
N ARG A 442 -30.57 9.68 8.88
CA ARG A 442 -32.03 9.79 9.08
C ARG A 442 -32.67 10.74 8.07
N SER A 443 -32.06 11.90 7.89
CA SER A 443 -32.49 12.89 6.89
C SER A 443 -32.41 12.33 5.47
N LEU A 444 -31.28 11.72 5.11
CA LEU A 444 -31.03 11.17 3.77
C LEU A 444 -31.98 10.02 3.40
N LEU A 445 -32.26 9.14 4.37
CA LEU A 445 -33.05 7.93 4.16
C LEU A 445 -34.56 8.12 4.50
N GLY A 446 -34.93 9.23 5.12
CA GLY A 446 -36.31 9.50 5.55
C GLY A 446 -36.78 8.70 6.76
N TYR A 447 -35.87 8.28 7.65
CA TYR A 447 -36.22 7.57 8.90
C TYR A 447 -36.23 8.51 10.11
N SER A 448 -37.17 8.31 11.03
CA SER A 448 -37.22 9.05 12.31
C SER A 448 -36.37 8.41 13.42
N GLU A 449 -36.10 7.11 13.32
CA GLU A 449 -35.40 6.31 14.33
C GLU A 449 -34.27 5.47 13.71
N GLY A 450 -33.56 4.69 14.53
CA GLY A 450 -32.45 3.83 14.10
C GLY A 450 -31.07 4.36 14.50
N GLY A 451 -30.14 3.44 14.77
CA GLY A 451 -28.76 3.75 15.12
C GLY A 451 -27.83 3.73 13.91
N VAL A 452 -26.58 4.17 14.09
CA VAL A 452 -25.59 4.27 13.00
C VAL A 452 -25.40 2.96 12.23
N VAL A 453 -25.38 1.81 12.93
CA VAL A 453 -25.16 0.50 12.32
C VAL A 453 -26.32 0.12 11.39
N SER A 454 -27.56 0.22 11.88
CA SER A 454 -28.75 -0.14 11.09
C SER A 454 -28.97 0.83 9.92
N LEU A 455 -28.74 2.13 10.13
CA LEU A 455 -28.89 3.13 9.08
C LEU A 455 -27.82 3.01 7.98
N ARG A 456 -26.56 2.70 8.35
CA ARG A 456 -25.52 2.38 7.35
C ARG A 456 -25.87 1.13 6.56
N ALA A 457 -26.38 0.09 7.22
CA ALA A 457 -26.79 -1.14 6.56
C ALA A 457 -27.93 -0.89 5.55
N GLU A 458 -28.94 -0.09 5.93
CA GLU A 458 -30.02 0.31 5.03
C GLU A 458 -29.48 1.11 3.83
N LEU A 459 -28.64 2.11 4.05
CA LEU A 459 -28.03 2.87 2.95
C LEU A 459 -27.25 1.96 1.99
N VAL A 460 -26.43 1.05 2.53
CA VAL A 460 -25.69 0.06 1.73
C VAL A 460 -26.64 -0.84 0.94
N GLU A 461 -27.74 -1.30 1.54
CA GLU A 461 -28.72 -2.12 0.85
C GLU A 461 -29.39 -1.34 -0.29
N GLN A 462 -29.82 -0.10 -0.03
CA GLN A 462 -30.44 0.76 -1.04
C GLN A 462 -29.50 1.09 -2.20
N LEU A 463 -28.20 1.27 -1.94
CA LEU A 463 -27.20 1.46 -3.00
C LEU A 463 -27.08 0.19 -3.86
N ARG A 464 -26.93 -0.98 -3.22
CA ARG A 464 -26.72 -2.27 -3.92
C ARG A 464 -27.90 -2.71 -4.78
N ASN A 465 -29.12 -2.43 -4.35
CA ASN A 465 -30.33 -2.80 -5.08
C ASN A 465 -30.87 -1.67 -5.98
N GLY A 466 -30.21 -0.51 -6.00
CA GLY A 466 -30.60 0.64 -6.82
C GLY A 466 -31.78 1.46 -6.30
N ARG A 467 -32.29 1.22 -5.08
CA ARG A 467 -33.28 2.10 -4.43
C ARG A 467 -32.70 3.50 -4.16
N MET A 468 -31.40 3.60 -3.90
CA MET A 468 -30.65 4.84 -3.80
C MET A 468 -29.72 4.98 -5.00
N ALA A 469 -29.96 5.98 -5.86
CA ALA A 469 -29.09 6.27 -6.99
C ALA A 469 -27.79 6.97 -6.52
N VAL A 470 -26.66 6.76 -7.20
CA VAL A 470 -25.39 7.40 -6.78
C VAL A 470 -25.40 8.92 -6.95
N ASP A 471 -26.34 9.45 -7.71
CA ASP A 471 -26.58 10.89 -7.93
C ASP A 471 -27.73 11.42 -7.07
N ALA A 472 -28.21 10.65 -6.08
CA ALA A 472 -29.25 11.09 -5.17
C ALA A 472 -28.85 12.37 -4.42
N PRO A 473 -29.76 13.37 -4.33
CA PRO A 473 -29.47 14.62 -3.64
C PRO A 473 -28.98 14.40 -2.20
N GLY A 474 -27.86 15.04 -1.83
CA GLY A 474 -27.30 14.97 -0.48
C GLY A 474 -26.48 13.72 -0.16
N LEU A 475 -26.56 12.65 -0.96
CA LEU A 475 -25.79 11.42 -0.74
C LEU A 475 -24.29 11.68 -0.76
N PHE A 476 -23.81 12.38 -1.79
CA PHE A 476 -22.37 12.66 -1.93
C PHE A 476 -21.85 13.50 -0.75
N GLN A 477 -22.58 14.55 -0.36
CA GLN A 477 -22.22 15.43 0.75
C GLN A 477 -22.22 14.67 2.08
N HIS A 478 -23.19 13.78 2.28
CA HIS A 478 -23.22 12.87 3.43
C HIS A 478 -21.96 12.00 3.48
N LEU A 479 -21.66 11.27 2.40
CA LEU A 479 -20.52 10.36 2.33
C LEU A 479 -19.18 11.10 2.54
N LEU A 480 -19.00 12.23 1.84
CA LEU A 480 -17.80 13.06 1.97
C LEU A 480 -17.63 13.62 3.39
N GLY A 481 -18.71 14.14 3.99
CA GLY A 481 -18.67 14.66 5.35
C GLY A 481 -18.40 13.57 6.39
N GLN A 482 -18.99 12.38 6.23
CA GLN A 482 -18.79 11.23 7.11
C GLN A 482 -17.34 10.74 7.07
N VAL A 483 -16.79 10.50 5.88
CA VAL A 483 -15.41 10.03 5.75
C VAL A 483 -14.39 11.09 6.15
N ALA A 484 -14.65 12.38 5.86
CA ALA A 484 -13.78 13.47 6.29
C ALA A 484 -13.67 13.56 7.82
N ARG A 485 -14.79 13.45 8.55
CA ARG A 485 -14.80 13.40 10.02
C ARG A 485 -14.01 12.21 10.57
N GLN A 486 -14.21 11.02 10.00
CA GLN A 486 -13.43 9.85 10.41
C GLN A 486 -11.94 10.06 10.13
N LEU A 487 -11.60 10.68 8.99
CA LEU A 487 -10.23 10.98 8.61
C LEU A 487 -9.59 12.04 9.51
N THR A 488 -10.32 13.02 10.05
CA THR A 488 -9.74 13.97 11.03
C THR A 488 -9.38 13.29 12.35
N ILE A 489 -10.08 12.22 12.73
CA ILE A 489 -9.71 11.36 13.85
C ILE A 489 -8.50 10.49 13.48
N ASP A 490 -8.54 9.76 12.38
CA ASP A 490 -7.51 8.79 12.05
C ASP A 490 -6.20 9.48 11.62
N GLN A 491 -6.28 10.41 10.68
CA GLN A 491 -5.15 11.02 9.97
C GLN A 491 -5.42 12.49 9.57
N PRO A 492 -5.48 13.44 10.52
CA PRO A 492 -5.86 14.84 10.24
C PRO A 492 -4.90 15.59 9.31
N LYS A 493 -3.70 15.03 9.08
CA LYS A 493 -2.69 15.57 8.16
C LYS A 493 -2.58 14.74 6.88
N TYR A 494 -3.64 14.03 6.50
CA TYR A 494 -3.65 13.30 5.25
C TYR A 494 -3.59 14.28 4.07
N ALA A 495 -2.76 13.96 3.07
CA ALA A 495 -2.39 14.95 2.05
C ALA A 495 -3.58 15.30 1.16
N SER A 496 -4.42 14.32 0.80
CA SER A 496 -5.63 14.58 0.01
C SER A 496 -6.61 15.48 0.76
N LEU A 497 -6.75 15.32 2.08
CA LEU A 497 -7.60 16.19 2.90
C LEU A 497 -7.07 17.63 2.92
N VAL A 498 -5.76 17.78 3.17
CA VAL A 498 -5.12 19.10 3.18
C VAL A 498 -5.25 19.79 1.81
N ALA A 499 -5.02 19.06 0.72
CA ALA A 499 -5.13 19.58 -0.63
C ALA A 499 -6.58 19.97 -0.97
N ALA A 500 -7.57 19.14 -0.62
CA ALA A 500 -8.98 19.45 -0.83
C ALA A 500 -9.41 20.71 -0.07
N LEU A 501 -8.95 20.88 1.18
CA LEU A 501 -9.22 22.08 1.98
C LEU A 501 -8.54 23.34 1.44
N SER A 502 -7.33 23.22 0.88
CA SER A 502 -6.62 24.37 0.29
C SER A 502 -7.25 24.89 -1.00
N ARG A 503 -8.10 24.09 -1.66
CA ARG A 503 -8.85 24.47 -2.87
C ARG A 503 -10.17 25.18 -2.56
N LEU A 504 -10.61 25.18 -1.30
CA LEU A 504 -11.83 25.82 -0.83
C LEU A 504 -11.56 27.25 -0.38
#